data_AF-A0A8S4DM42-F1
#
_entry.id   AF-A0A8S4DM42-F1
#
_cell.length_a   1.000
_cell.length_b   1.000
_cell.length_c   1.000
_cell.angle_alpha   90.00
_cell.angle_beta   90.00
_cell.angle_gamma   90.00
#
_symmetry.space_group_name_H-M   'P 1'
#
loop_
_entity.id
_entity.type
_entity.pdbx_description
1 polymer ?
#
loop_
_entity_poly.entity_id
_entity_poly.type
_entity_poly.pdbx_seq_one_letter_code
_entity_poly.pdbx_strand_id
1 'polypeptide(L)'
;MPFFWIHAPSPPPPPRPALVGLLFEENGELLDMFEKFRQCRTREAQAASAELAEHAHSVMSTLDEGIKTLDDLDSFFHFIHQVGASHRRIPGFKVEYFWKIETPFLAAVEATLGDRYTPNVESIYKITIKFILQTLVEGYEQAPPVAAAT
;
A
#
# COMPACT_ATOMS: atom_id res chain seq x y z
N MET A 1 15.14 -7.50 -46.95
CA MET A 1 15.33 -8.72 -46.15
C MET A 1 16.31 -8.42 -45.02
N PRO A 2 16.09 -8.99 -43.82
CA PRO A 2 16.23 -8.40 -42.48
C PRO A 2 17.67 -8.54 -41.92
N PHE A 3 18.08 -7.88 -40.83
CA PHE A 3 17.92 -8.34 -39.45
C PHE A 3 18.03 -7.16 -38.47
N PHE A 4 16.90 -6.85 -37.83
CA PHE A 4 16.79 -6.07 -36.60
C PHE A 4 17.01 -7.01 -35.38
N TRP A 5 17.30 -6.43 -34.20
CA TRP A 5 17.15 -7.01 -32.85
C TRP A 5 18.23 -7.95 -32.30
N ILE A 6 19.39 -7.43 -31.91
CA ILE A 6 20.14 -8.00 -30.77
C ILE A 6 20.77 -6.83 -29.99
N HIS A 7 20.49 -6.73 -28.69
CA HIS A 7 20.98 -5.72 -27.73
C HIS A 7 20.18 -4.42 -27.56
N ALA A 8 18.85 -4.49 -27.58
CA ALA A 8 18.11 -3.58 -26.70
C ALA A 8 18.30 -4.09 -25.26
N PRO A 9 18.79 -3.29 -24.29
CA PRO A 9 18.65 -3.64 -22.89
C PRO A 9 17.16 -3.90 -22.67
N SER A 10 16.82 -5.03 -22.05
CA SER A 10 15.44 -5.32 -21.68
C SER A 10 14.87 -4.07 -20.98
N PRO A 11 13.65 -3.63 -21.32
CA PRO A 11 13.03 -2.56 -20.55
C PRO A 11 13.08 -2.96 -19.06
N PRO A 12 13.33 -2.02 -18.14
CA PRO A 12 13.22 -2.33 -16.72
C PRO A 12 11.87 -3.02 -16.50
N PRO A 13 11.80 -4.09 -15.70
CA PRO A 13 10.52 -4.74 -15.43
C PRO A 13 9.54 -3.65 -14.98
N PRO A 14 8.28 -3.65 -15.46
CA PRO A 14 7.31 -2.67 -14.99
C PRO A 14 7.33 -2.69 -13.46
N PRO A 15 7.32 -1.52 -12.78
CA PRO A 15 7.28 -1.49 -11.32
C PRO A 15 6.09 -2.34 -10.91
N ARG A 16 6.34 -3.51 -10.29
CA ARG A 16 5.30 -4.55 -10.14
C ARG A 16 4.14 -3.93 -9.36
N PRO A 17 2.99 -3.67 -9.99
CA PRO A 17 1.86 -3.01 -9.34
C PRO A 17 1.06 -4.07 -8.56
N ALA A 18 1.75 -4.96 -7.85
CA ALA A 18 1.12 -6.12 -7.24
C ALA A 18 0.26 -5.68 -6.05
N LEU A 19 0.78 -4.86 -5.13
CA LEU A 19 0.01 -4.50 -3.94
C LEU A 19 -1.25 -3.67 -4.28
N VAL A 20 -1.05 -2.54 -4.96
CA VAL A 20 -2.13 -1.58 -5.19
C VAL A 20 -3.09 -2.03 -6.30
N GLY A 21 -2.59 -2.77 -7.30
CA GLY A 21 -3.47 -3.43 -8.27
C GLY A 21 -4.37 -4.46 -7.59
N LEU A 22 -3.80 -5.36 -6.77
CA LEU A 22 -4.58 -6.34 -6.00
C LEU A 22 -5.58 -5.66 -5.06
N LEU A 23 -5.18 -4.56 -4.40
CA LEU A 23 -6.06 -3.80 -3.50
C LEU A 23 -7.33 -3.31 -4.23
N PHE A 24 -7.18 -2.67 -5.39
CA PHE A 24 -8.32 -2.09 -6.11
C PHE A 24 -9.09 -3.10 -6.97
N GLU A 25 -8.52 -4.26 -7.28
CA GLU A 25 -9.27 -5.38 -7.84
C GLU A 25 -10.24 -5.99 -6.82
N GLU A 26 -9.78 -6.16 -5.58
CA GLU A 26 -10.59 -6.74 -4.51
C GLU A 26 -11.49 -5.70 -3.80
N ASN A 27 -11.12 -4.43 -3.85
CA ASN A 27 -11.77 -3.33 -3.13
C ASN A 27 -11.95 -2.11 -4.06
N GLY A 28 -12.56 -2.34 -5.22
CA GLY A 28 -12.74 -1.32 -6.25
C GLY A 28 -13.48 -0.07 -5.76
N GLU A 29 -14.31 -0.17 -4.73
CA GLU A 29 -15.00 0.95 -4.08
C GLU A 29 -14.04 1.99 -3.47
N LEU A 30 -12.84 1.57 -3.07
CA LEU A 30 -11.85 2.48 -2.48
C LEU A 30 -11.38 3.54 -3.48
N LEU A 31 -11.44 3.25 -4.79
CA LEU A 31 -11.09 4.22 -5.84
C LEU A 31 -11.97 5.47 -5.79
N ASP A 32 -13.20 5.38 -5.28
CA ASP A 32 -14.11 6.53 -5.22
C ASP A 32 -13.65 7.64 -4.26
N MET A 33 -12.70 7.34 -3.37
CA MET A 33 -12.09 8.32 -2.47
C MET A 33 -10.98 9.14 -3.14
N PHE A 34 -10.53 8.75 -4.34
CA PHE A 34 -9.36 9.34 -4.98
C PHE A 34 -9.76 10.11 -6.23
N GLU A 35 -10.10 11.40 -6.09
CA GLU A 35 -10.60 12.23 -7.19
C GLU A 35 -9.76 12.18 -8.47
N LYS A 36 -8.43 12.10 -8.34
CA LYS A 36 -7.49 12.14 -9.47
C LYS A 36 -7.47 10.85 -10.31
N PHE A 37 -7.76 9.70 -9.72
CA PHE A 37 -7.63 8.40 -10.37
C PHE A 37 -8.82 7.46 -10.11
N ARG A 38 -9.95 7.98 -9.63
CA ARG A 38 -11.18 7.22 -9.41
C ARG A 38 -11.70 6.47 -10.63
N GLN A 39 -11.32 6.90 -11.83
CA GLN A 39 -11.66 6.31 -13.13
C GLN A 39 -10.77 5.12 -13.50
N CYS A 40 -9.65 4.89 -12.80
CA CYS A 40 -8.72 3.79 -13.05
C CYS A 40 -9.30 2.45 -12.55
N ARG A 41 -10.38 1.98 -13.19
CA ARG A 41 -11.13 0.77 -12.81
C ARG A 41 -10.65 -0.50 -13.50
N THR A 42 -9.72 -0.39 -14.45
CA THR A 42 -9.10 -1.55 -15.13
C THR A 42 -7.63 -1.64 -14.78
N ARG A 43 -7.04 -2.84 -14.88
CA ARG A 43 -5.61 -3.06 -14.65
C ARG A 43 -4.74 -2.16 -15.54
N GLU A 44 -5.13 -1.99 -16.79
CA GLU A 44 -4.41 -1.16 -17.76
C GLU A 44 -4.45 0.32 -17.36
N ALA A 45 -5.62 0.82 -16.96
CA ALA A 45 -5.79 2.20 -16.52
C ALA A 45 -5.06 2.47 -15.19
N GLN A 46 -5.02 1.50 -14.30
CA GLN A 46 -4.24 1.57 -13.06
C GLN A 46 -2.74 1.60 -13.34
N ALA A 47 -2.25 0.69 -14.18
CA ALA A 47 -0.83 0.63 -14.55
C ALA A 47 -0.33 1.89 -15.27
N ALA A 48 -1.23 2.60 -15.97
CA ALA A 48 -0.91 3.84 -16.68
C ALA A 48 -1.05 5.13 -15.83
N SER A 49 -1.60 5.06 -14.61
CA SER A 49 -1.81 6.25 -13.78
C SER A 49 -0.58 6.59 -12.94
N ALA A 50 -0.02 7.77 -13.18
CA ALA A 50 1.09 8.30 -12.40
C ALA A 50 0.67 8.60 -10.96
N GLU A 51 -0.53 9.14 -10.76
CA GLU A 51 -1.07 9.49 -9.45
C GLU A 51 -1.30 8.25 -8.58
N LEU A 52 -1.78 7.16 -9.20
CA LEU A 52 -1.91 5.88 -8.53
C LEU A 52 -0.54 5.31 -8.14
N ALA A 53 0.44 5.42 -9.03
CA ALA A 53 1.81 4.97 -8.77
C ALA A 53 2.46 5.77 -7.62
N GLU A 54 2.27 7.08 -7.56
CA GLU A 54 2.74 7.93 -6.46
C GLU A 54 2.09 7.56 -5.12
N HIS A 55 0.78 7.29 -5.13
CA HIS A 55 0.08 6.84 -3.93
C HIS A 55 0.57 5.45 -3.49
N ALA A 56 0.72 4.52 -4.43
CA ALA A 56 1.27 3.19 -4.18
C ALA A 56 2.67 3.27 -3.58
N HIS A 57 3.53 4.14 -4.11
CA HIS A 57 4.85 4.39 -3.55
C HIS A 57 4.76 4.89 -2.10
N SER A 58 3.85 5.82 -1.80
CA SER A 58 3.67 6.35 -0.43
C SER A 58 3.24 5.27 0.57
N VAL A 59 2.30 4.39 0.16
CA VAL A 59 1.88 3.24 0.97
C VAL A 59 3.05 2.29 1.21
N MET A 60 3.80 1.94 0.15
CA MET A 60 4.96 1.06 0.26
C MET A 60 6.06 1.64 1.15
N SER A 61 6.36 2.93 1.02
CA SER A 61 7.34 3.61 1.88
C SER A 61 6.91 3.62 3.34
N THR A 62 5.61 3.78 3.62
CA THR A 62 5.09 3.71 4.99
C THR A 62 5.28 2.33 5.59
N LEU A 63 4.95 1.28 4.85
CA LEU A 63 5.11 -0.11 5.31
C LEU A 63 6.60 -0.47 5.48
N ASP A 64 7.45 -0.06 4.56
CA ASP A 64 8.90 -0.28 4.63
C ASP A 64 9.53 0.43 5.85
N GLU A 65 9.19 1.70 6.07
CA GLU A 65 9.64 2.46 7.24
C GLU A 65 9.09 1.87 8.54
N GLY A 66 7.82 1.45 8.55
CA GLY A 66 7.21 0.75 9.67
C GLY A 66 7.93 -0.56 10.00
N ILE A 67 8.41 -1.31 9.01
CA ILE A 67 9.19 -2.54 9.24
C ILE A 67 10.60 -2.22 9.73
N LYS A 68 11.25 -1.21 9.14
CA LYS A 68 12.63 -0.80 9.48
C LYS A 68 12.77 -0.28 10.89
N THR A 69 11.73 0.36 11.42
CA THR A 69 11.74 1.00 12.74
C THR A 69 11.23 0.07 13.85
N LEU A 70 10.93 -1.20 13.57
CA LEU A 70 10.46 -2.15 14.60
C LEU A 70 11.48 -2.41 15.72
N ASP A 71 12.76 -2.07 15.52
CA ASP A 71 13.81 -2.15 16.54
C ASP A 71 13.82 -0.93 17.49
N ASP A 72 13.17 0.17 17.12
CA ASP A 72 12.90 1.36 17.94
C ASP A 72 11.39 1.66 17.97
N LEU A 73 10.70 1.06 18.95
CA LEU A 73 9.25 1.15 19.07
C LEU A 73 8.75 2.59 19.26
N ASP A 74 9.53 3.50 19.87
CA ASP A 74 9.10 4.89 20.04
C ASP A 74 9.04 5.61 18.69
N SER A 75 10.05 5.42 17.85
CA SER A 75 10.07 5.94 16.48
C SER A 75 8.98 5.31 15.61
N PHE A 76 8.79 4.00 15.73
CA PHE A 76 7.71 3.28 15.05
C PHE A 76 6.33 3.86 15.38
N PHE A 77 6.00 3.96 16.68
CA PHE A 77 4.69 4.47 17.11
C PHE A 77 4.51 5.93 16.69
N HIS A 78 5.55 6.76 16.82
CA HIS A 78 5.47 8.15 16.39
C HIS A 78 5.12 8.27 14.90
N PHE A 79 5.85 7.57 14.04
CA PHE A 79 5.66 7.62 12.60
C PHE A 79 4.31 7.03 12.17
N ILE A 80 3.99 5.81 12.61
CA ILE A 80 2.76 5.13 12.18
C ILE A 80 1.51 5.82 12.73
N HIS A 81 1.53 6.36 13.96
CA HIS A 81 0.41 7.15 14.46
C HIS A 81 0.18 8.41 13.63
N GLN A 82 1.24 9.11 13.19
CA GLN A 82 1.11 10.27 12.32
C GLN A 82 0.47 9.92 10.98
N VAL A 83 0.86 8.78 10.38
CA VAL A 83 0.25 8.32 9.15
C VAL A 83 -1.22 7.98 9.36
N GLY A 84 -1.57 7.24 10.42
CA GLY A 84 -2.96 6.96 10.81
C GLY A 84 -3.78 8.23 10.97
N ALA A 85 -3.27 9.19 11.74
CA ALA A 85 -3.89 10.49 11.97
C ALA A 85 -4.12 11.28 10.68
N SER A 86 -3.20 11.21 9.71
CA SER A 86 -3.33 11.93 8.44
C SER A 86 -4.57 11.52 7.63
N HIS A 87 -5.02 10.26 7.76
CA HIS A 87 -6.19 9.74 7.04
C HIS A 87 -7.51 10.32 7.55
N ARG A 88 -7.55 10.97 8.73
CA ARG A 88 -8.71 11.76 9.18
C ARG A 88 -9.06 12.91 8.24
N ARG A 89 -8.09 13.38 7.45
CA ARG A 89 -8.27 14.47 6.48
C ARG A 89 -8.92 14.03 5.18
N ILE A 90 -9.12 12.73 4.98
CA ILE A 90 -9.73 12.17 3.78
C ILE A 90 -11.24 12.08 3.99
N PRO A 91 -12.06 12.86 3.26
CA PRO A 91 -13.52 12.83 3.41
C PRO A 91 -14.07 11.43 3.14
N GLY A 92 -14.92 10.93 4.06
CA GLY A 92 -15.56 9.62 3.91
C GLY A 92 -14.63 8.41 4.14
N PHE A 93 -13.38 8.62 4.55
CA PHE A 93 -12.49 7.53 4.94
C PHE A 93 -13.06 6.81 6.16
N LYS A 94 -13.15 5.48 6.05
CA LYS A 94 -13.56 4.60 7.15
C LYS A 94 -12.34 3.86 7.68
N VAL A 95 -12.22 3.76 9.00
CA VAL A 95 -11.06 3.14 9.65
C VAL A 95 -10.86 1.68 9.20
N GLU A 96 -11.94 0.99 8.84
CA GLU A 96 -11.92 -0.38 8.33
C GLU A 96 -11.17 -0.51 6.98
N TYR A 97 -10.99 0.59 6.24
CA TYR A 97 -10.28 0.58 4.96
C TYR A 97 -8.79 0.28 5.11
N PHE A 98 -8.17 0.57 6.26
CA PHE A 98 -6.79 0.16 6.52
C PHE A 98 -6.61 -1.35 6.41
N TRP A 99 -7.56 -2.13 6.92
CA TRP A 99 -7.51 -3.58 6.93
C TRP A 99 -7.60 -4.21 5.53
N LYS A 100 -8.09 -3.47 4.53
CA LYS A 100 -8.15 -3.95 3.15
C LYS A 100 -6.77 -4.16 2.52
N ILE A 101 -5.72 -3.60 3.11
CA ILE A 101 -4.34 -3.76 2.63
C ILE A 101 -3.74 -5.12 3.03
N GLU A 102 -4.23 -5.78 4.09
CA GLU A 102 -3.60 -7.00 4.64
C GLU A 102 -3.44 -8.11 3.59
N THR A 103 -4.54 -8.48 2.92
CA THR A 103 -4.53 -9.58 1.94
C THR A 103 -3.66 -9.25 0.71
N PRO A 104 -3.86 -8.10 0.05
CA PRO A 104 -2.97 -7.65 -1.03
C PRO A 104 -1.49 -7.59 -0.63
N PHE A 105 -1.17 -7.19 0.60
CA PHE A 105 0.19 -7.15 1.12
C PHE A 105 0.81 -8.53 1.23
N LEU A 106 0.11 -9.47 1.87
CA LEU A 106 0.61 -10.83 2.01
C LEU A 106 0.80 -11.52 0.66
N ALA A 107 -0.15 -11.34 -0.27
CA ALA A 107 -0.04 -11.86 -1.63
C ALA A 107 1.15 -11.25 -2.39
N ALA A 108 1.40 -9.94 -2.23
CA ALA A 108 2.55 -9.29 -2.84
C ALA A 108 3.88 -9.79 -2.25
N VAL A 109 3.94 -10.05 -0.94
CA VAL A 109 5.12 -10.62 -0.27
C VAL A 109 5.38 -12.05 -0.74
N GLU A 110 4.35 -12.89 -0.78
CA GLU A 110 4.43 -14.27 -1.28
C GLU A 110 4.96 -14.31 -2.71
N ALA A 111 4.37 -13.53 -3.62
CA ALA A 111 4.82 -13.45 -5.01
C ALA A 111 6.26 -12.92 -5.14
N THR A 112 6.71 -12.06 -4.22
CA THR A 112 8.07 -11.50 -4.22
C THR A 112 9.10 -12.50 -3.70
N LEU A 113 8.73 -13.30 -2.69
CA LEU A 113 9.63 -14.24 -2.05
C LEU A 113 9.66 -15.61 -2.75
N GLY A 114 8.60 -15.99 -3.46
CA GLY A 114 8.50 -17.25 -4.20
C GLY A 114 8.79 -18.44 -3.28
N ASP A 115 9.74 -19.30 -3.67
CA ASP A 115 10.15 -20.48 -2.89
C ASP A 115 10.69 -20.15 -1.48
N ARG A 116 11.05 -18.88 -1.21
CA ARG A 116 11.47 -18.42 0.13
C ARG A 116 10.29 -18.10 1.04
N TYR A 117 9.06 -18.05 0.52
CA TYR A 117 7.84 -17.86 1.29
C TYR A 117 7.46 -19.15 2.00
N THR A 118 8.13 -19.42 3.12
CA THR A 118 7.86 -20.58 3.97
C THR A 118 6.74 -20.28 4.98
N PRO A 119 6.12 -21.29 5.62
CA PRO A 119 5.11 -21.06 6.66
C PRO A 119 5.59 -20.17 7.82
N ASN A 120 6.88 -20.25 8.17
CA ASN A 120 7.47 -19.38 9.18
C ASN A 120 7.52 -17.91 8.72
N VAL A 121 7.94 -17.70 7.46
CA VAL A 121 8.00 -16.36 6.85
C VAL A 121 6.59 -15.77 6.73
N GLU A 122 5.62 -16.56 6.27
CA GLU A 122 4.20 -16.18 6.25
C GLU A 122 3.71 -15.73 7.63
N SER A 123 4.00 -16.51 8.68
CA SER A 123 3.60 -16.16 10.05
C SER A 123 4.21 -14.84 10.51
N ILE A 124 5.49 -14.59 10.21
CA ILE A 124 6.17 -13.33 10.55
C ILE A 124 5.48 -12.16 9.86
N TYR A 125 5.29 -12.22 8.54
CA TYR A 125 4.66 -11.12 7.80
C TYR A 125 3.21 -10.87 8.23
N LYS A 126 2.46 -11.93 8.58
CA LYS A 126 1.09 -11.81 9.15
C LYS A 126 1.08 -11.05 10.47
N ILE A 127 2.02 -11.35 11.37
CA ILE A 127 2.12 -10.64 12.66
C ILE A 127 2.53 -9.18 12.42
N THR A 128 3.55 -8.96 11.60
CA THR A 128 4.08 -7.63 11.30
C THR A 128 3.02 -6.72 10.66
N ILE A 129 2.33 -7.17 9.62
CA ILE A 129 1.34 -6.31 8.95
C ILE A 129 0.17 -5.98 9.88
N LYS A 130 -0.30 -6.96 10.68
CA LYS A 130 -1.37 -6.71 11.65
C LYS A 130 -0.96 -5.68 12.68
N PHE A 131 0.27 -5.75 13.19
CA PHE A 131 0.77 -4.78 14.16
C PHE A 131 0.82 -3.36 13.57
N ILE A 132 1.31 -3.22 12.33
CA ILE A 132 1.32 -1.93 11.63
C ILE A 132 -0.10 -1.40 11.43
N LEU A 133 -1.03 -2.24 10.96
CA LEU A 133 -2.42 -1.84 10.71
C LEU A 133 -3.15 -1.46 12.00
N GLN A 134 -2.95 -2.19 13.10
CA GLN A 134 -3.47 -1.83 14.42
C GLN A 134 -2.96 -0.46 14.86
N THR A 135 -1.66 -0.21 14.68
CA THR A 135 -1.05 1.07 15.05
C THR A 135 -1.58 2.22 14.17
N LEU A 136 -1.84 1.98 12.88
CA LEU A 136 -2.50 2.97 12.01
C LEU A 136 -3.91 3.29 12.50
N VAL A 137 -4.68 2.28 12.90
CA VAL A 137 -6.02 2.43 13.46
C VAL A 137 -5.98 3.24 14.75
N GLU A 138 -5.07 2.92 15.66
CA GLU A 138 -4.88 3.66 16.92
C GLU A 138 -4.54 5.14 16.65
N GLY A 139 -3.63 5.41 15.72
CA GLY A 139 -3.27 6.78 15.33
C GLY A 139 -4.44 7.55 14.71
N TYR A 140 -5.24 6.87 13.89
CA TYR A 140 -6.47 7.43 13.33
C TYR A 140 -7.48 7.74 14.45
N GLU A 141 -7.74 6.81 15.36
CA GLU A 141 -8.73 6.95 16.43
C GLU A 141 -8.38 8.04 17.44
N GLN A 142 -7.11 8.14 17.81
CA GLN A 142 -6.60 9.15 18.75
C GLN A 142 -6.53 10.56 18.15
N ALA A 143 -6.45 10.68 16.82
CA ALA A 143 -6.40 11.97 16.16
C ALA A 143 -7.74 12.72 16.30
N PRO A 144 -7.71 14.02 16.61
CA PRO A 144 -8.93 14.82 16.69
C PRO A 144 -9.67 14.79 15.35
N PRO A 145 -11.01 14.77 15.35
CA PRO A 145 -11.79 14.93 14.13
C PRO A 145 -11.33 16.22 13.41
N VAL A 146 -11.17 16.15 12.09
CA VAL A 146 -10.89 17.36 11.31
C VAL A 146 -12.07 18.31 11.51
N ALA A 147 -11.81 19.49 12.06
CA ALA A 147 -12.82 20.52 12.21
C ALA A 147 -13.46 20.77 10.85
N ALA A 148 -14.79 20.67 10.78
CA ALA A 148 -15.52 20.98 9.56
C ALA A 148 -15.12 22.40 9.14
N ALA A 149 -14.52 22.54 7.96
CA ALA A 149 -14.27 23.85 7.38
C ALA A 149 -15.64 24.52 7.22
N THR A 150 -15.91 25.50 8.09
CA THR A 150 -17.09 26.37 8.07
C THR A 150 -17.02 27.33 6.89
#